data_AF-A0A024WCW9-F1
#
_entry.id   AF-A0A024WCW9-F1
#
_cell.length_a   1.000
_cell.length_b   1.000
_cell.length_c   1.000
_cell.angle_alpha   90.00
_cell.angle_beta   90.00
_cell.angle_gamma   90.00
#
_symmetry.space_group_name_H-M   'P 1'
#
loop_
_entity.id
_entity.type
_entity.pdbx_description
1 polymer ?
#
loop_
_entity_poly.entity_id
_entity_poly.type
_entity_poly.pdbx_seq_one_letter_code
_entity_poly.pdbx_strand_id
1 'polypeptide(L)'
;NNVVNVKKKKKKNSDTIERNEHNICNHNNNNNNNNNNNNNHNNNNNNNNNHNNNNNNNNGDNKNNNIIDVNHILKDEMLKNEKILNYIQVSRVEKKIYINDYVDHEITVKLNTMVKEFLKKISVSHEKLLLLKKKKRYFLGLKECYKHICIDEPKIVFIAPNIEPSLNNIFDDTLGKIIAKCKEKNIPIVFALSKNLLGKCINKSRQSIICIIDNDSYIKECNDIINLANSLKL
;
A
#
# COMPACT_ATOMS: atom_id res chain seq x y z
N ASN A 1 -52.99 28.05 -28.42
CA ASN A 1 -52.91 29.25 -27.56
C ASN A 1 -54.12 29.33 -26.65
N ASN A 2 -53.98 30.00 -25.50
CA ASN A 2 -54.90 30.07 -24.34
C ASN A 2 -54.89 28.78 -23.49
N VAL A 3 -54.40 28.68 -22.24
CA VAL A 3 -54.21 29.58 -21.06
C VAL A 3 -55.33 29.48 -20.02
N VAL A 4 -55.06 28.70 -18.95
CA VAL A 4 -55.40 28.91 -17.53
C VAL A 4 -56.88 28.81 -17.03
N ASN A 5 -57.15 27.83 -16.16
CA ASN A 5 -57.49 28.04 -14.73
C ASN A 5 -57.62 26.69 -13.97
N VAL A 6 -56.77 26.39 -12.99
CA VAL A 6 -56.91 26.67 -11.54
C VAL A 6 -58.10 25.97 -10.87
N LYS A 7 -57.79 25.05 -9.93
CA LYS A 7 -58.52 24.88 -8.66
C LYS A 7 -57.58 24.43 -7.54
N LYS A 8 -57.21 25.35 -6.65
CA LYS A 8 -56.56 25.07 -5.36
C LYS A 8 -57.61 24.58 -4.35
N LYS A 9 -57.25 23.63 -3.48
CA LYS A 9 -57.79 23.55 -2.11
C LYS A 9 -56.64 23.38 -1.11
N LYS A 10 -56.63 24.23 -0.07
CA LYS A 10 -55.72 24.21 1.08
C LYS A 10 -56.47 23.73 2.32
N LYS A 11 -55.80 22.99 3.21
CA LYS A 11 -55.68 23.19 4.68
C LYS A 11 -54.78 22.06 5.24
N LYS A 12 -53.71 22.38 6.01
CA LYS A 12 -53.61 22.35 7.51
C LYS A 12 -53.81 20.94 8.09
N ASN A 13 -53.17 20.42 9.15
CA ASN A 13 -52.09 20.77 10.12
C ASN A 13 -51.74 19.43 10.84
N SER A 14 -50.69 19.21 11.64
CA SER A 14 -49.31 19.71 11.80
C SER A 14 -48.57 18.75 12.77
N ASP A 15 -47.24 18.87 12.90
CA ASP A 15 -46.41 18.17 13.91
C ASP A 15 -46.36 16.62 13.71
N THR A 16 -45.36 15.84 14.13
CA THR A 16 -44.37 15.98 15.21
C THR A 16 -43.07 15.25 14.84
N ILE A 17 -41.96 15.57 15.52
CA ILE A 17 -40.70 14.82 15.48
C ILE A 17 -40.86 13.50 16.24
N GLU A 18 -40.39 12.37 15.70
CA GLU A 18 -40.07 11.21 16.54
C GLU A 18 -38.88 10.38 16.02
N ARG A 19 -38.12 9.84 16.98
CA ARG A 19 -36.87 9.09 16.78
C ARG A 19 -37.19 7.61 16.89
N ASN A 20 -36.80 6.79 15.91
CA ASN A 20 -36.85 5.33 16.05
C ASN A 20 -35.45 4.77 16.30
N GLU A 21 -35.11 4.65 17.57
CA GLU A 21 -34.15 3.66 18.04
C GLU A 21 -34.80 2.27 17.96
N HIS A 22 -34.11 1.28 17.39
CA HIS A 22 -34.37 -0.12 17.74
C HIS A 22 -33.05 -0.89 17.80
N ASN A 23 -32.50 -0.95 19.03
CA ASN A 23 -31.52 -1.93 19.40
C ASN A 23 -32.19 -3.31 19.41
N ILE A 24 -31.71 -4.24 18.58
CA ILE A 24 -31.94 -5.68 18.80
C ILE A 24 -30.59 -6.29 19.18
N CYS A 25 -30.40 -6.43 20.48
CA CYS A 25 -29.29 -7.15 21.09
C CYS A 25 -29.51 -8.66 20.93
N ASN A 26 -28.81 -9.27 19.98
CA ASN A 26 -28.81 -10.74 19.85
C ASN A 26 -27.67 -11.33 20.67
N HIS A 27 -28.01 -11.77 21.88
CA HIS A 27 -27.12 -12.50 22.77
C HIS A 27 -27.05 -13.95 22.28
N ASN A 28 -25.92 -14.39 21.73
CA ASN A 28 -25.70 -15.82 21.49
C ASN A 28 -24.32 -16.22 22.03
N ASN A 29 -24.34 -16.73 23.26
CA ASN A 29 -23.18 -17.09 24.03
C ASN A 29 -22.82 -18.54 23.70
N ASN A 30 -21.81 -18.78 22.87
CA ASN A 30 -21.26 -20.13 22.70
C ASN A 30 -19.80 -20.16 23.09
N ASN A 31 -19.55 -20.85 24.19
CA ASN A 31 -18.27 -20.97 24.86
C ASN A 31 -17.42 -22.01 24.14
N ASN A 32 -16.29 -21.62 23.55
CA ASN A 32 -15.27 -22.60 23.19
C ASN A 32 -13.89 -22.17 23.68
N ASN A 33 -13.42 -22.94 24.65
CA ASN A 33 -12.16 -22.75 25.36
C ASN A 33 -11.00 -23.23 24.48
N ASN A 34 -10.02 -22.36 24.20
CA ASN A 34 -8.73 -22.82 23.71
C ASN A 34 -7.58 -22.01 24.30
N ASN A 35 -7.17 -22.42 25.50
CA ASN A 35 -5.99 -21.93 26.20
C ASN A 35 -4.72 -22.39 25.48
N ASN A 36 -4.13 -21.54 24.65
CA ASN A 36 -2.82 -21.82 24.02
C ASN A 36 -1.71 -20.99 24.67
N ASN A 37 -1.16 -21.53 25.76
CA ASN A 37 -0.04 -20.96 26.50
C ASN A 37 1.28 -21.14 25.73
N ASN A 38 1.61 -20.20 24.84
CA ASN A 38 2.84 -20.29 24.04
C ASN A 38 4.06 -19.75 24.80
N ASN A 39 4.67 -20.62 25.59
CA ASN A 39 5.86 -20.35 26.39
C ASN A 39 7.11 -20.28 25.46
N ASN A 40 7.38 -19.12 24.86
CA ASN A 40 8.48 -18.96 23.90
C ASN A 40 9.83 -18.77 24.62
N HIS A 41 10.47 -19.88 24.99
CA HIS A 41 11.79 -19.91 25.62
C HIS A 41 12.89 -19.61 24.57
N ASN A 42 13.20 -18.33 24.37
CA ASN A 42 14.17 -17.89 23.36
C ASN A 42 15.62 -18.11 23.84
N ASN A 43 16.11 -19.34 23.69
CA ASN A 43 17.50 -19.70 24.00
C ASN A 43 18.47 -19.17 22.94
N ASN A 44 18.94 -17.93 23.11
CA ASN A 44 19.80 -17.23 22.16
C ASN A 44 21.29 -17.61 22.34
N ASN A 45 21.66 -18.85 22.02
CA ASN A 45 23.06 -19.30 22.04
C ASN A 45 23.81 -18.83 20.77
N ASN A 46 24.26 -17.57 20.76
CA ASN A 46 25.03 -17.01 19.66
C ASN A 46 26.54 -17.23 19.84
N ASN A 47 27.02 -18.43 19.48
CA ASN A 47 28.45 -18.77 19.54
C ASN A 47 29.23 -18.11 18.38
N ASN A 48 29.59 -16.84 18.55
CA ASN A 48 30.31 -16.05 17.55
C ASN A 48 31.82 -16.27 17.61
N ASN A 49 32.30 -17.41 17.10
CA ASN A 49 33.73 -17.72 17.08
C ASN A 49 34.41 -17.16 15.81
N ASN A 50 34.54 -15.84 15.73
CA ASN A 50 35.19 -15.16 14.59
C ASN A 50 36.70 -15.06 14.79
N HIS A 51 37.45 -16.05 14.31
CA HIS A 51 38.91 -16.06 14.35
C HIS A 51 39.49 -15.22 13.20
N ASN A 52 39.41 -13.89 13.32
CA ASN A 52 39.98 -12.96 12.35
C ASN A 52 41.41 -12.56 12.73
N ASN A 53 42.40 -13.36 12.33
CA ASN A 53 43.80 -12.94 12.34
C ASN A 53 44.19 -12.40 10.97
N ASN A 54 44.19 -11.08 10.80
CA ASN A 54 44.90 -10.44 9.71
C ASN A 54 45.55 -9.14 10.18
N ASN A 55 46.75 -9.27 10.74
CA ASN A 55 47.61 -8.14 11.04
C ASN A 55 48.22 -7.62 9.73
N ASN A 56 47.68 -6.53 9.18
CA ASN A 56 48.36 -5.79 8.12
C ASN A 56 48.42 -4.29 8.47
N ASN A 57 49.60 -3.88 8.91
CA ASN A 57 49.90 -2.54 9.42
C ASN A 57 50.29 -1.61 8.26
N ASN A 58 49.32 -0.93 7.67
CA ASN A 58 49.56 0.16 6.71
C ASN A 58 49.08 1.50 7.28
N ASN A 59 50.01 2.24 7.89
CA ASN A 59 49.80 3.64 8.25
C ASN A 59 49.99 4.52 7.00
N GLY A 60 48.87 4.95 6.40
CA GLY A 60 48.83 5.92 5.31
C GLY A 60 47.39 6.25 4.91
N ASP A 61 47.01 7.53 5.02
CA ASP A 61 45.84 8.16 4.37
C ASP A 61 44.42 7.66 4.68
N ASN A 62 44.18 7.01 5.82
CA ASN A 62 42.86 6.45 6.18
C ASN A 62 41.93 7.37 7.01
N LYS A 63 42.05 8.70 6.88
CA LYS A 63 41.14 9.67 7.55
C LYS A 63 39.98 10.11 6.65
N ASN A 64 40.20 10.32 5.36
CA ASN A 64 39.18 10.90 4.47
C ASN A 64 38.01 9.93 4.23
N ASN A 65 38.27 8.63 4.06
CA ASN A 65 37.22 7.63 3.82
C ASN A 65 36.24 7.54 5.01
N ASN A 66 36.76 7.45 6.23
CA ASN A 66 35.93 7.44 7.46
C ASN A 66 35.09 8.73 7.61
N ILE A 67 35.61 9.89 7.19
CA ILE A 67 34.87 11.17 7.24
C ILE A 67 33.78 11.21 6.15
N ILE A 68 34.03 10.65 4.97
CA ILE A 68 33.03 10.54 3.89
C ILE A 68 31.85 9.67 4.33
N ASP A 69 32.12 8.52 4.95
CA ASP A 69 31.06 7.61 5.44
C ASP A 69 30.22 8.26 6.56
N VAL A 70 30.86 8.93 7.53
CA VAL A 70 30.14 9.66 8.60
C VAL A 70 29.29 10.81 8.02
N ASN A 71 29.81 11.57 7.05
CA ASN A 71 29.06 12.62 6.38
C ASN A 71 27.87 12.07 5.57
N HIS A 72 28.00 10.90 4.96
CA HIS A 72 26.90 10.23 4.26
C HIS A 72 25.79 9.83 5.25
N ILE A 73 26.16 9.18 6.36
CA ILE A 73 25.23 8.76 7.41
C ILE A 73 24.46 9.96 7.98
N LEU A 74 25.17 11.04 8.34
CA LEU A 74 24.54 12.26 8.85
C LEU A 74 23.58 12.89 7.84
N LYS A 75 23.94 12.89 6.55
CA LYS A 75 23.09 13.43 5.48
C LYS A 75 21.81 12.60 5.27
N ASP A 76 21.91 11.27 5.35
CA ASP A 76 20.76 10.38 5.26
C ASP A 76 19.80 10.56 6.45
N GLU A 77 20.34 10.72 7.67
CA GLU A 77 19.55 11.01 8.86
C GLU A 77 18.85 12.39 8.80
N MET A 78 19.53 13.42 8.30
CA MET A 78 18.95 14.74 8.07
C MET A 78 17.79 14.68 7.07
N LEU A 79 18.00 14.06 5.90
CA LEU A 79 16.99 13.91 4.84
C LEU A 79 15.76 13.12 5.32
N LYS A 80 15.99 12.10 6.14
CA LYS A 80 14.94 11.28 6.77
C LYS A 80 14.10 12.10 7.77
N ASN A 81 14.75 12.91 8.61
CA ASN A 81 14.05 13.80 9.54
C ASN A 81 13.23 14.85 8.77
N GLU A 82 13.77 15.42 7.69
CA GLU A 82 13.05 16.32 6.79
C GLU A 82 11.82 15.65 6.17
N LYS A 83 11.94 14.44 5.63
CA LYS A 83 10.81 13.66 5.08
C LYS A 83 9.72 13.39 6.12
N ILE A 84 10.10 13.07 7.36
CA ILE A 84 9.13 12.85 8.46
C ILE A 84 8.42 14.16 8.83
N LEU A 85 9.14 15.28 8.91
CA LEU A 85 8.55 16.60 9.18
C LEU A 85 7.61 17.04 8.05
N ASN A 86 8.01 16.89 6.79
CA ASN A 86 7.17 17.17 5.62
C ASN A 86 5.90 16.30 5.61
N TYR A 87 6.03 14.99 5.87
CA TYR A 87 4.88 14.09 6.02
C TYR A 87 3.90 14.55 7.12
N ILE A 88 4.41 14.97 8.28
CA ILE A 88 3.60 15.51 9.39
C ILE A 88 2.91 16.81 8.98
N GLN A 89 3.64 17.75 8.38
CA GLN A 89 3.13 19.03 7.90
C GLN A 89 1.97 18.82 6.92
N VAL A 90 2.21 18.10 5.83
CA VAL A 90 1.20 17.88 4.78
C VAL A 90 0.01 17.07 5.29
N SER A 91 0.26 15.97 6.03
CA SER A 91 -0.81 15.01 6.39
C SER A 91 -1.59 15.39 7.64
N ARG A 92 -0.96 16.03 8.64
CA ARG A 92 -1.59 16.34 9.94
C ARG A 92 -1.95 17.81 10.09
N VAL A 93 -1.08 18.73 9.63
CA VAL A 93 -1.32 20.18 9.75
C VAL A 93 -2.23 20.65 8.61
N GLU A 94 -1.81 20.43 7.36
CA GLU A 94 -2.56 20.85 6.18
C GLU A 94 -3.74 19.93 5.81
N LYS A 95 -3.78 18.72 6.39
CA LYS A 95 -4.80 17.68 6.15
C LYS A 95 -4.93 17.29 4.67
N LYS A 96 -3.85 17.41 3.90
CA LYS A 96 -3.73 17.02 2.49
C LYS A 96 -3.23 15.59 2.36
N ILE A 97 -3.32 15.02 1.16
CA ILE A 97 -2.70 13.74 0.84
C ILE A 97 -1.21 14.00 0.56
N TYR A 98 -0.34 13.53 1.45
CA TYR A 98 1.10 13.46 1.18
C TYR A 98 1.38 12.47 0.03
N ILE A 99 2.26 12.86 -0.88
CA ILE A 99 2.71 12.08 -2.05
C ILE A 99 4.24 12.02 -1.96
N ASN A 100 4.82 10.85 -2.20
CA ASN A 100 6.26 10.64 -2.14
C ASN A 100 6.94 10.86 -3.50
N ASP A 101 8.21 11.26 -3.45
CA ASP A 101 9.10 11.53 -4.58
C ASP A 101 9.35 10.32 -5.52
N TYR A 102 9.00 9.10 -5.10
CA TYR A 102 9.12 7.90 -5.95
C TYR A 102 8.03 7.79 -7.02
N VAL A 103 7.01 8.65 -6.98
CA VAL A 103 5.90 8.67 -7.93
C VAL A 103 6.33 9.34 -9.23
N ASP A 104 6.31 8.60 -10.34
CA ASP A 104 6.83 9.03 -11.64
C ASP A 104 5.76 9.40 -12.68
N HIS A 105 4.50 9.55 -12.27
CA HIS A 105 3.37 9.95 -13.12
C HIS A 105 2.24 10.67 -12.36
N GLU A 106 1.44 11.45 -13.07
CA GLU A 106 0.29 12.16 -12.50
C GLU A 106 -0.83 11.19 -12.07
N ILE A 107 -1.34 11.36 -10.85
CA ILE A 107 -2.35 10.49 -10.26
C ILE A 107 -3.77 11.04 -10.49
N THR A 108 -4.26 10.91 -11.72
CA THR A 108 -5.57 11.44 -12.12
C THR A 108 -6.76 10.70 -11.48
N VAL A 109 -7.93 11.37 -11.43
CA VAL A 109 -9.20 10.75 -10.99
C VAL A 109 -9.59 9.57 -11.89
N LYS A 110 -9.30 9.66 -13.19
CA LYS A 110 -9.53 8.60 -14.19
C LYS A 110 -8.70 7.35 -13.86
N LEU A 111 -7.39 7.52 -13.67
CA LEU A 111 -6.48 6.42 -13.30
C LEU A 111 -6.93 5.73 -12.00
N ASN A 112 -7.21 6.51 -10.96
CA ASN A 112 -7.72 5.98 -9.68
C ASN A 112 -9.02 5.19 -9.84
N THR A 113 -9.94 5.65 -10.70
CA THR A 113 -11.21 4.96 -10.97
C THR A 113 -10.99 3.62 -11.66
N MET A 114 -10.18 3.58 -12.71
CA MET A 114 -9.85 2.36 -13.44
C MET A 114 -9.18 1.31 -12.52
N VAL A 115 -8.19 1.73 -11.72
CA VAL A 115 -7.52 0.83 -10.76
C VAL A 115 -8.49 0.31 -9.68
N LYS A 116 -9.37 1.17 -9.17
CA LYS A 116 -10.40 0.79 -8.17
C LYS A 116 -11.37 -0.26 -8.71
N GLU A 117 -11.82 -0.12 -9.96
CA GLU A 117 -12.74 -1.07 -10.59
C GLU A 117 -12.05 -2.40 -10.91
N PHE A 118 -10.83 -2.35 -11.48
CA PHE A 118 -10.00 -3.51 -11.74
C PHE A 118 -9.73 -4.33 -10.46
N LEU A 119 -9.28 -3.67 -9.38
CA LEU A 119 -8.98 -4.34 -8.11
C LEU A 119 -10.22 -5.00 -7.47
N LYS A 120 -11.40 -4.38 -7.61
CA LYS A 120 -12.66 -5.00 -7.16
C LYS A 120 -13.00 -6.26 -7.96
N LYS A 121 -12.93 -6.19 -9.29
CA LYS A 121 -13.19 -7.34 -10.17
C LYS A 121 -12.23 -8.50 -9.88
N ILE A 122 -10.93 -8.21 -9.81
CA ILE A 122 -9.91 -9.24 -9.61
C ILE A 122 -9.94 -9.84 -8.20
N SER A 123 -10.34 -9.08 -7.18
CA SER A 123 -10.58 -9.60 -5.81
C SER A 123 -11.69 -10.64 -5.78
N VAL A 124 -12.84 -10.37 -6.40
CA VAL A 124 -13.94 -11.35 -6.50
C VAL A 124 -13.49 -12.62 -7.23
N SER A 125 -12.66 -12.49 -8.26
CA SER A 125 -12.10 -13.65 -8.98
C SER A 125 -11.05 -14.40 -8.15
N HIS A 126 -10.21 -13.70 -7.38
CA HIS A 126 -9.21 -14.29 -6.48
C HIS A 126 -9.87 -15.16 -5.40
N GLU A 127 -10.87 -14.63 -4.69
CA GLU A 127 -11.55 -15.37 -3.61
C GLU A 127 -12.27 -16.63 -4.17
N LYS A 128 -12.86 -16.55 -5.37
CA LYS A 128 -13.41 -17.72 -6.07
C LYS A 128 -12.33 -18.79 -6.37
N LEU A 129 -11.16 -18.39 -6.85
CA LEU A 129 -10.07 -19.33 -7.10
C LEU A 129 -9.50 -19.94 -5.81
N LEU A 130 -9.45 -19.17 -4.71
CA LEU A 130 -9.02 -19.64 -3.41
C LEU A 130 -9.95 -20.73 -2.85
N LEU A 131 -11.27 -20.54 -2.96
CA LEU A 131 -12.28 -21.56 -2.62
C LEU A 131 -12.10 -22.85 -3.44
N LEU A 132 -11.72 -22.72 -4.71
CA LEU A 132 -11.44 -23.84 -5.62
C LEU A 132 -10.01 -24.41 -5.47
N LYS A 133 -9.24 -23.98 -4.47
CA LYS A 133 -7.82 -24.35 -4.25
C LYS A 133 -6.91 -24.15 -5.47
N LYS A 134 -7.25 -23.18 -6.33
CA LYS A 134 -6.47 -22.79 -7.52
C LYS A 134 -5.42 -21.72 -7.18
N LYS A 135 -4.54 -21.41 -8.14
CA LYS A 135 -3.49 -20.38 -7.99
C LYS A 135 -4.09 -19.01 -7.65
N LYS A 136 -3.38 -18.24 -6.82
CA LYS A 136 -3.74 -16.87 -6.43
C LYS A 136 -3.52 -15.91 -7.61
N ARG A 137 -4.43 -14.95 -7.79
CA ARG A 137 -4.29 -13.89 -8.82
C ARG A 137 -3.31 -12.78 -8.45
N TYR A 138 -3.09 -12.56 -7.15
CA TYR A 138 -2.25 -11.47 -6.66
C TYR A 138 -1.67 -11.77 -5.28
N PHE A 139 -0.62 -11.03 -4.93
CA PHE A 139 0.04 -11.04 -3.63
C PHE A 139 0.08 -9.62 -3.02
N LEU A 140 0.23 -9.54 -1.70
CA LEU A 140 0.02 -8.32 -0.92
C LEU A 140 1.21 -8.02 0.00
N GLY A 141 1.56 -6.74 0.11
CA GLY A 141 2.59 -6.26 1.03
C GLY A 141 4.03 -6.49 0.56
N LEU A 142 4.95 -5.62 1.00
CA LEU A 142 6.34 -5.50 0.51
C LEU A 142 7.06 -6.84 0.28
N LYS A 143 7.20 -7.66 1.34
CA LYS A 143 8.08 -8.86 1.31
C LYS A 143 7.59 -9.92 0.32
N GLU A 144 6.30 -10.22 0.35
CA GLU A 144 5.69 -11.21 -0.54
C GLU A 144 5.64 -10.67 -1.98
N CYS A 145 5.30 -9.39 -2.16
CA CYS A 145 5.36 -8.72 -3.46
C CYS A 145 6.77 -8.79 -4.08
N TYR A 146 7.83 -8.47 -3.32
CA TYR A 146 9.22 -8.54 -3.77
C TYR A 146 9.63 -9.95 -4.18
N LYS A 147 9.29 -10.96 -3.37
CA LYS A 147 9.51 -12.38 -3.70
C LYS A 147 8.90 -12.72 -5.06
N HIS A 148 7.61 -12.42 -5.25
CA HIS A 148 6.90 -12.74 -6.50
C HIS A 148 7.37 -11.91 -7.70
N ILE A 149 7.84 -10.67 -7.52
CA ILE A 149 8.57 -9.91 -8.55
C ILE A 149 9.84 -10.65 -9.00
N CYS A 150 10.59 -11.23 -8.05
CA CYS A 150 11.79 -11.99 -8.38
C CYS A 150 11.51 -13.31 -9.11
N ILE A 151 10.43 -14.04 -8.78
CA ILE A 151 10.20 -15.41 -9.30
C ILE A 151 9.06 -15.59 -10.32
N ASP A 152 8.00 -14.78 -10.29
CA ASP A 152 6.75 -15.03 -11.06
C ASP A 152 6.41 -13.92 -12.08
N GLU A 153 7.16 -12.82 -12.09
CA GLU A 153 7.05 -11.72 -13.07
C GLU A 153 5.62 -11.16 -13.21
N PRO A 154 5.11 -10.44 -12.18
CA PRO A 154 3.78 -9.86 -12.16
C PRO A 154 3.46 -9.05 -13.42
N LYS A 155 2.21 -9.14 -13.89
CA LYS A 155 1.71 -8.37 -15.04
C LYS A 155 1.63 -6.88 -14.75
N ILE A 156 1.40 -6.51 -13.50
CA ILE A 156 1.39 -5.13 -13.01
C ILE A 156 1.59 -5.10 -11.49
N VAL A 157 2.25 -4.06 -11.00
CA VAL A 157 2.45 -3.79 -9.58
C VAL A 157 1.83 -2.44 -9.22
N PHE A 158 0.81 -2.46 -8.36
CA PHE A 158 0.20 -1.25 -7.81
C PHE A 158 0.91 -0.84 -6.52
N ILE A 159 1.31 0.42 -6.43
CA ILE A 159 1.97 0.99 -5.25
C ILE A 159 1.20 2.24 -4.81
N ALA A 160 0.91 2.37 -3.51
CA ALA A 160 0.30 3.59 -2.99
C ALA A 160 1.29 4.77 -3.09
N PRO A 161 0.86 5.99 -3.47
CA PRO A 161 1.73 7.16 -3.51
C PRO A 161 1.97 7.76 -2.11
N ASN A 162 1.08 7.48 -1.17
CA ASN A 162 1.00 8.14 0.14
C ASN A 162 1.56 7.28 1.28
N ILE A 163 2.66 6.57 1.06
CA ILE A 163 3.27 5.74 2.09
C ILE A 163 3.88 6.63 3.19
N GLU A 164 3.79 6.20 4.46
CA GLU A 164 4.37 6.96 5.58
C GLU A 164 5.89 6.71 5.61
N PRO A 165 6.74 7.74 5.77
CA PRO A 165 8.17 7.54 6.01
C PRO A 165 8.38 6.77 7.33
N SER A 166 9.41 5.92 7.37
CA SER A 166 9.67 5.04 8.52
C SER A 166 10.93 5.45 9.30
N LEU A 167 10.89 5.38 10.64
CA LEU A 167 12.03 5.71 11.50
C LEU A 167 13.26 4.80 11.31
N ASN A 168 13.15 3.71 10.55
CA ASN A 168 14.21 2.71 10.41
C ASN A 168 14.66 2.53 8.95
N ASN A 169 14.14 3.31 7.99
CA ASN A 169 14.36 3.21 6.53
C ASN A 169 14.03 1.85 5.86
N ILE A 170 13.84 0.76 6.60
CA ILE A 170 13.51 -0.59 6.11
C ILE A 170 12.39 -0.60 5.07
N PHE A 171 11.38 0.28 5.22
CA PHE A 171 10.31 0.41 4.25
C PHE A 171 10.85 0.93 2.90
N ASP A 172 11.57 2.04 2.93
CA ASP A 172 12.07 2.76 1.77
C ASP A 172 13.16 1.94 1.05
N ASP A 173 14.03 1.26 1.80
CA ASP A 173 15.03 0.32 1.26
C ASP A 173 14.36 -0.84 0.50
N THR A 174 13.28 -1.40 1.06
CA THR A 174 12.56 -2.51 0.45
C THR A 174 11.75 -2.04 -0.76
N LEU A 175 11.16 -0.85 -0.70
CA LEU A 175 10.45 -0.23 -1.81
C LEU A 175 11.40 0.12 -2.95
N GLY A 176 12.58 0.68 -2.65
CA GLY A 176 13.63 0.96 -3.63
C GLY A 176 14.09 -0.31 -4.35
N LYS A 177 14.32 -1.41 -3.61
CA LYS A 177 14.61 -2.74 -4.19
C LYS A 177 13.48 -3.25 -5.08
N ILE A 178 12.22 -3.07 -4.69
CA ILE A 178 11.05 -3.42 -5.50
C ILE A 178 11.00 -2.62 -6.81
N ILE A 179 11.17 -1.30 -6.74
CA ILE A 179 11.14 -0.42 -7.91
C ILE A 179 12.30 -0.75 -8.85
N ALA A 180 13.51 -0.95 -8.32
CA ALA A 180 14.68 -1.35 -9.10
C ALA A 180 14.47 -2.71 -9.79
N LYS A 181 13.97 -3.72 -9.07
CA LYS A 181 13.72 -5.06 -9.63
C LYS A 181 12.59 -5.07 -10.67
N CYS A 182 11.57 -4.24 -10.49
CA CYS A 182 10.53 -4.07 -11.50
C CYS A 182 11.08 -3.42 -12.78
N LYS A 183 11.91 -2.37 -12.65
CA LYS A 183 12.59 -1.73 -13.79
C LYS A 183 13.51 -2.72 -14.53
N GLU A 184 14.34 -3.46 -13.81
CA GLU A 184 15.22 -4.50 -14.37
C GLU A 184 14.46 -5.53 -15.22
N LYS A 185 13.28 -5.97 -14.74
CA LYS A 185 12.44 -6.97 -15.40
C LYS A 185 11.39 -6.40 -16.35
N ASN A 186 11.38 -5.09 -16.60
CA ASN A 186 10.33 -4.39 -17.37
C ASN A 186 8.89 -4.64 -16.86
N ILE A 187 8.72 -4.85 -15.56
CA ILE A 187 7.42 -5.04 -14.91
C ILE A 187 6.74 -3.66 -14.73
N PRO A 188 5.51 -3.45 -15.24
CA PRO A 188 4.80 -2.19 -15.08
C PRO A 188 4.49 -1.85 -13.62
N ILE A 189 4.88 -0.64 -13.19
CA ILE A 189 4.52 -0.06 -11.90
C ILE A 189 3.46 1.02 -12.13
N VAL A 190 2.40 1.03 -11.33
CA VAL A 190 1.37 2.08 -11.34
C VAL A 190 1.15 2.63 -9.93
N PHE A 191 1.25 3.95 -9.79
CA PHE A 191 1.06 4.69 -8.55
C PHE A 191 -0.38 5.19 -8.48
N ALA A 192 -1.22 4.50 -7.71
CA ALA A 192 -2.65 4.78 -7.66
C ALA A 192 -3.25 4.38 -6.32
N LEU A 193 -4.28 5.13 -5.91
CA LEU A 193 -5.06 4.98 -4.68
C LEU A 193 -4.24 5.08 -3.38
N SER A 194 -4.84 5.63 -2.32
CA SER A 194 -4.19 5.61 -1.01
C SER A 194 -4.09 4.17 -0.47
N LYS A 195 -3.15 3.92 0.46
CA LYS A 195 -3.02 2.59 1.14
C LYS A 195 -4.34 2.06 1.72
N ASN A 196 -5.17 2.98 2.21
CA ASN A 196 -6.52 2.69 2.71
C ASN A 196 -7.43 2.20 1.59
N LEU A 197 -7.39 2.85 0.43
CA LEU A 197 -8.22 2.53 -0.72
C LEU A 197 -7.76 1.27 -1.45
N LEU A 198 -6.46 1.03 -1.62
CA LEU A 198 -5.93 -0.23 -2.18
C LEU A 198 -6.46 -1.45 -1.40
N GLY A 199 -6.28 -1.46 -0.07
CA GLY A 199 -6.80 -2.51 0.80
C GLY A 199 -8.33 -2.66 0.72
N LYS A 200 -9.07 -1.54 0.75
CA LYS A 200 -10.53 -1.55 0.63
C LYS A 200 -11.05 -2.07 -0.71
N CYS A 201 -10.32 -1.87 -1.82
CA CYS A 201 -10.75 -2.39 -3.13
C CYS A 201 -10.72 -3.93 -3.21
N ILE A 202 -9.91 -4.57 -2.36
CA ILE A 202 -9.76 -6.03 -2.28
C ILE A 202 -10.35 -6.65 -0.99
N ASN A 203 -11.16 -5.89 -0.24
CA ASN A 203 -11.74 -6.28 1.04
C ASN A 203 -10.72 -6.74 2.10
N LYS A 204 -9.54 -6.12 2.15
CA LYS A 204 -8.49 -6.37 3.18
C LYS A 204 -8.17 -5.09 3.97
N SER A 205 -7.34 -5.23 4.99
CA SER A 205 -6.69 -4.11 5.70
C SER A 205 -5.78 -3.29 4.76
N ARG A 206 -5.28 -2.14 5.24
CA ARG A 206 -4.36 -1.23 4.50
C ARG A 206 -3.25 -2.00 3.78
N GLN A 207 -3.09 -1.73 2.48
CA GLN A 207 -2.02 -2.31 1.66
C GLN A 207 -1.22 -1.20 0.98
N SER A 208 0.11 -1.28 1.07
CA SER A 208 1.01 -0.37 0.35
C SER A 208 1.34 -0.82 -1.07
N ILE A 209 1.36 -2.14 -1.31
CA ILE A 209 1.67 -2.74 -2.61
C ILE A 209 0.74 -3.95 -2.87
N ILE A 210 0.32 -4.10 -4.13
CA ILE A 210 -0.40 -5.25 -4.65
C ILE A 210 0.29 -5.68 -5.96
N CYS A 211 0.83 -6.90 -6.03
CA CYS A 211 1.38 -7.50 -7.26
C CYS A 211 0.35 -8.41 -7.91
N ILE A 212 0.00 -8.15 -9.18
CA ILE A 212 -0.94 -8.98 -9.95
C ILE A 212 -0.16 -10.00 -10.79
N ILE A 213 -0.38 -11.29 -10.54
CA ILE A 213 0.29 -12.39 -11.24
C ILE A 213 -0.54 -12.88 -12.43
N ASP A 214 -1.85 -13.00 -12.23
CA ASP A 214 -2.79 -13.53 -13.22
C ASP A 214 -3.99 -12.59 -13.36
N ASN A 215 -4.06 -11.95 -14.53
CA ASN A 215 -5.10 -11.01 -14.95
C ASN A 215 -6.01 -11.57 -16.05
N ASP A 216 -6.01 -12.89 -16.34
CA ASP A 216 -6.70 -13.56 -17.48
C ASP A 216 -7.94 -12.84 -18.04
N SER A 217 -9.03 -12.77 -17.25
CA SER A 217 -10.32 -12.22 -17.69
C SER A 217 -10.39 -10.69 -17.73
N TYR A 218 -9.27 -10.01 -17.44
CA TYR A 218 -9.13 -8.57 -17.23
C TYR A 218 -7.87 -7.99 -17.92
N ILE A 219 -7.30 -8.71 -18.90
CA ILE A 219 -6.10 -8.28 -19.65
C ILE A 219 -6.31 -6.90 -20.28
N LYS A 220 -7.50 -6.64 -20.85
CA LYS A 220 -7.81 -5.35 -21.46
C LYS A 220 -7.76 -4.21 -20.43
N GLU A 221 -8.48 -4.32 -19.32
CA GLU A 221 -8.46 -3.29 -18.28
C GLU A 221 -7.07 -3.10 -17.68
N CYS A 222 -6.29 -4.17 -17.54
CA CYS A 222 -4.89 -4.11 -17.09
C CYS A 222 -4.03 -3.28 -18.05
N ASN A 223 -4.11 -3.54 -19.35
CA ASN A 223 -3.37 -2.82 -20.38
C ASN A 223 -3.83 -1.37 -20.51
N ASP A 224 -5.13 -1.10 -20.43
CA ASP A 224 -5.69 0.26 -20.46
C ASP A 224 -5.16 1.10 -19.27
N ILE A 225 -5.01 0.49 -18.09
CA ILE A 225 -4.40 1.12 -16.90
C ILE A 225 -2.92 1.43 -17.13
N ILE A 226 -2.14 0.46 -17.63
CA ILE A 226 -0.70 0.62 -17.89
C ILE A 226 -0.46 1.73 -18.91
N ASN A 227 -1.22 1.73 -20.01
CA ASN A 227 -1.12 2.73 -21.07
C ASN A 227 -1.47 4.13 -20.55
N LEU A 228 -2.51 4.26 -19.73
CA LEU A 228 -2.86 5.54 -19.11
C LEU A 228 -1.75 6.03 -18.16
N ALA A 229 -1.23 5.18 -17.28
CA ALA A 229 -0.15 5.56 -16.37
C ALA A 229 1.13 5.97 -17.13
N ASN A 230 1.49 5.25 -18.19
CA ASN A 230 2.63 5.60 -19.05
C ASN A 230 2.42 6.93 -19.79
N SER A 231 1.19 7.26 -20.21
CA SER A 231 0.87 8.55 -20.84
C SER A 231 0.87 9.75 -19.88
N LEU A 232 0.96 9.48 -18.57
CA LEU A 232 0.93 10.49 -17.50
C LEU A 232 2.31 10.67 -16.83
N LYS A 233 3.38 10.09 -17.38
CA LYS A 233 4.73 10.24 -16.82
C LYS A 233 5.20 11.69 -16.82
N LEU A 234 5.92 12.05 -15.75
CA LEU A 234 6.51 13.36 -15.51
C LEU A 234 7.86 13.53 -16.22
#